data_AF-A0A1E5G474-F1
#
_entry.id   AF-A0A1E5G474-F1
#
_cell.length_a   1.000
_cell.length_b   1.000
_cell.length_c   1.000
_cell.angle_alpha   90.00
_cell.angle_beta   90.00
_cell.angle_gamma   90.00
#
_symmetry.space_group_name_H-M   'P 1'
#
loop_
_entity.id
_entity.type
_entity.pdbx_description
1 polymer ?
#
loop_
_entity_poly.entity_id
_entity_poly.type
_entity_poly.pdbx_seq_one_letter_code
_entity_poly.pdbx_strand_id
1 'polypeptide(L)'
;MKPEEITLLLYQALTKNIEDSIQAIKRKDFGKANQKLQRSNEIVERLGVGINYEAGVIADQLHVLYNYMSDKLFQANVRKDIETCEEVLKITNRIADGWIQSMASHKSGSKLNQAIKKKSSYEEQLDFNMENDKAGYKKSI
;
A
#
# COMPACT_ATOMS: atom_id res chain seq x y z
N MET A 1 4.33 -14.28 2.88
CA MET A 1 3.60 -13.01 2.87
C MET A 1 4.44 -12.03 2.08
N LYS A 2 3.86 -11.37 1.09
CA LYS A 2 4.61 -10.39 0.29
C LYS A 2 4.71 -9.05 1.03
N PRO A 3 5.76 -8.24 0.80
CA PRO A 3 5.93 -6.96 1.48
C PRO A 3 4.68 -6.06 1.41
N GLU A 4 3.99 -6.03 0.27
CA GLU A 4 2.79 -5.23 0.07
C GLU A 4 1.59 -5.67 0.91
N GLU A 5 1.51 -6.96 1.26
CA GLU A 5 0.46 -7.52 2.12
C GLU A 5 0.69 -7.14 3.58
N ILE A 6 1.96 -7.05 4.01
CA ILE A 6 2.31 -6.61 5.37
C ILE A 6 1.88 -5.16 5.58
N THR A 7 2.17 -4.28 4.63
CA THR A 7 1.74 -2.87 4.68
C THR A 7 0.23 -2.74 4.79
N LEU A 8 -0.52 -3.54 4.01
CA LEU A 8 -1.99 -3.55 4.09
C LEU A 8 -2.48 -4.04 5.47
N LEU A 9 -1.88 -5.07 6.04
CA LEU A 9 -2.22 -5.56 7.37
C LEU A 9 -1.95 -4.51 8.46
N LEU A 10 -0.89 -3.70 8.32
CA LEU A 10 -0.61 -2.59 9.23
C LEU A 10 -1.73 -1.54 9.17
N TYR A 11 -2.18 -1.15 7.98
CA TYR A 11 -3.32 -0.23 7.85
C TYR A 11 -4.60 -0.80 8.44
N GLN A 12 -4.91 -2.08 8.19
CA GLN A 12 -6.09 -2.74 8.76
C GLN A 12 -6.04 -2.79 10.30
N ALA A 13 -4.87 -3.10 10.86
CA ALA A 13 -4.67 -3.10 12.31
C ALA A 13 -4.79 -1.69 12.89
N LEU A 14 -4.27 -0.67 12.20
CA LEU A 14 -4.40 0.73 12.60
C LEU A 14 -5.86 1.18 12.64
N THR A 15 -6.61 1.00 11.54
CA THR A 15 -8.05 1.29 11.45
C THR A 15 -8.81 0.62 12.60
N LYS A 16 -8.61 -0.69 12.79
CA LYS A 16 -9.27 -1.44 13.87
C LYS A 16 -8.95 -0.91 15.26
N ASN A 17 -7.68 -0.57 15.53
CA ASN A 17 -7.30 -0.06 16.84
C ASN A 17 -7.90 1.34 17.10
N ILE A 18 -7.96 2.20 16.09
CA ILE A 18 -8.59 3.52 16.22
C ILE A 18 -10.10 3.36 16.49
N GLU A 19 -10.80 2.52 15.74
CA GLU A 19 -12.23 2.23 15.97
C GLU A 19 -12.49 1.66 17.37
N ASP A 20 -11.70 0.67 17.79
CA ASP A 20 -11.77 0.09 19.14
C ASP A 20 -11.55 1.16 20.23
N SER A 21 -10.62 2.11 19.99
CA SER A 21 -10.34 3.21 20.91
C SER A 21 -11.51 4.17 21.03
N ILE A 22 -12.14 4.55 19.90
CA ILE A 22 -13.34 5.40 19.87
C ILE A 22 -14.46 4.75 20.68
N GLN A 23 -14.70 3.45 20.46
CA GLN A 23 -15.72 2.71 21.21
C GLN A 23 -15.38 2.61 22.70
N ALA A 24 -14.10 2.47 23.06
CA ALA A 24 -13.67 2.48 24.45
C ALA A 24 -13.86 3.85 25.12
N ILE A 25 -13.55 4.95 24.43
CA ILE A 25 -13.81 6.32 24.91
C ILE A 25 -15.31 6.53 25.16
N LYS A 26 -16.17 6.13 24.21
CA LYS A 26 -17.64 6.23 24.35
C LYS A 26 -18.16 5.48 25.58
N ARG A 27 -17.55 4.34 25.91
CA ARG A 27 -17.88 3.54 27.12
C ARG A 27 -17.15 4.00 28.39
N LYS A 28 -16.35 5.08 28.33
CA LYS A 28 -15.48 5.57 29.41
C LYS A 28 -14.45 4.53 29.91
N ASP A 29 -14.11 3.55 29.07
CA ASP A 29 -13.02 2.60 29.32
C ASP A 29 -11.69 3.22 28.85
N PHE A 30 -11.17 4.14 29.65
CA PHE A 30 -9.99 4.93 29.28
C PHE A 30 -8.70 4.11 29.28
N GLY A 31 -8.62 3.03 30.05
CA GLY A 31 -7.49 2.11 30.05
C GLY A 31 -7.36 1.41 28.70
N LYS A 32 -8.47 0.85 28.19
CA LYS A 32 -8.50 0.24 26.87
C LYS A 32 -8.28 1.25 25.75
N ALA A 33 -8.89 2.44 25.85
CA ALA A 33 -8.67 3.51 24.88
C ALA A 33 -7.18 3.88 24.78
N ASN A 34 -6.51 4.06 25.92
CA ASN A 34 -5.08 4.36 25.97
C ASN A 34 -4.24 3.26 25.30
N GLN A 35 -4.48 1.99 25.66
CA GLN A 35 -3.75 0.88 25.07
C GLN A 35 -3.91 0.82 23.53
N LYS A 36 -5.12 1.09 23.04
CA LYS A 36 -5.43 1.05 21.61
C LYS A 36 -4.81 2.23 20.85
N LEU A 37 -4.80 3.43 21.42
CA LEU A 37 -4.17 4.59 20.81
C LEU A 37 -2.64 4.51 20.82
N GLN A 38 -2.04 3.96 21.87
CA GLN A 38 -0.60 3.68 21.90
C GLN A 38 -0.20 2.70 20.78
N ARG A 39 -0.94 1.59 20.64
CA ARG A 39 -0.71 0.65 19.53
C ARG A 39 -0.94 1.25 18.15
N SER A 40 -1.91 2.16 18.03
CA SER A 40 -2.15 2.89 16.79
C SER A 40 -0.92 3.74 16.44
N ASN A 41 -0.35 4.43 17.42
CA ASN A 41 0.83 5.25 17.24
C ASN A 41 2.07 4.42 16.84
N GLU A 42 2.31 3.29 17.51
CA GLU A 42 3.41 2.36 17.16
C GLU A 42 3.33 1.88 15.70
N ILE A 43 2.11 1.66 15.19
CA ILE A 43 1.91 1.26 13.79
C ILE A 43 2.24 2.41 12.84
N VAL A 44 1.80 3.64 13.15
CA VAL A 44 2.10 4.83 12.35
C VAL A 44 3.61 5.10 12.30
N GLU A 45 4.30 5.03 13.43
CA GLU A 45 5.76 5.16 13.50
C GLU A 45 6.46 4.09 12.65
N ARG A 46 6.00 2.84 12.72
CA ARG A 46 6.55 1.75 11.90
C ARG A 46 6.32 1.98 10.40
N LEU A 47 5.14 2.47 10.00
CA LEU A 47 4.87 2.83 8.61
C LEU A 47 5.82 3.93 8.14
N GLY A 48 6.10 4.94 8.97
CA GLY A 48 7.06 5.99 8.68
C GLY A 48 8.49 5.50 8.53
N VAL A 49 8.95 4.61 9.41
CA VAL A 49 10.28 3.97 9.29
C VAL A 49 10.38 3.11 8.02
N GLY A 50 9.27 2.53 7.57
CA GLY A 50 9.19 1.69 6.37
C GLY A 50 9.14 2.43 5.04
N ILE A 51 9.20 3.78 5.02
CA ILE A 51 9.15 4.56 3.79
C ILE A 51 10.43 4.35 2.95
N ASN A 52 10.25 4.05 1.67
CA ASN A 52 11.34 4.13 0.70
C ASN A 52 11.44 5.56 0.12
N TYR A 53 12.44 6.33 0.57
CA TYR A 53 12.67 7.70 0.11
C TYR A 53 13.09 7.81 -1.36
N GLU A 54 13.53 6.72 -1.99
CA GLU A 54 13.80 6.70 -3.44
C GLU A 54 12.51 6.87 -4.27
N ALA A 55 11.33 6.72 -3.66
CA ALA A 55 10.05 6.98 -4.32
C ALA A 55 9.75 8.49 -4.51
N GLY A 56 10.67 9.37 -4.12
CA GLY A 56 10.60 10.81 -4.38
C GLY A 56 9.47 11.50 -3.61
N VAL A 57 8.77 12.43 -4.26
CA VAL A 57 7.80 13.35 -3.63
C VAL A 57 6.72 12.64 -2.80
N ILE A 58 6.31 11.44 -3.20
CA ILE A 58 5.29 10.66 -2.46
C ILE A 58 5.83 10.21 -1.09
N ALA A 59 7.11 9.86 -0.99
CA ALA A 59 7.74 9.45 0.25
C ALA A 59 7.72 10.59 1.28
N ASP A 60 8.10 11.80 0.86
CA ASP A 60 8.11 12.98 1.73
C ASP A 60 6.70 13.36 2.20
N GLN A 61 5.71 13.28 1.31
CA GLN A 61 4.31 13.55 1.65
C GLN A 61 3.77 12.54 2.67
N LEU A 62 4.08 11.25 2.51
CA LEU A 62 3.70 10.21 3.48
C LEU A 62 4.40 10.42 4.81
N HIS A 63 5.69 10.79 4.81
CA HIS A 63 6.44 11.06 6.03
C HIS A 63 5.78 12.18 6.85
N VAL A 64 5.48 13.31 6.20
CA VAL A 64 4.78 14.45 6.85
C VAL A 64 3.42 14.01 7.38
N LEU A 65 2.67 13.23 6.60
CA LEU A 65 1.33 12.78 6.98
C LEU A 65 1.35 11.82 8.17
N TYR A 66 2.30 10.89 8.23
CA TYR A 66 2.45 9.99 9.37
C TYR A 66 2.88 10.71 10.64
N ASN A 67 3.77 11.71 10.55
CA ASN A 67 4.12 12.54 11.71
C ASN A 67 2.89 13.28 12.24
N TYR A 68 2.10 13.88 11.35
CA TYR A 68 0.84 14.52 11.72
C TYR A 68 -0.15 13.56 12.41
N MET A 69 -0.31 12.35 11.86
CA MET A 69 -1.16 11.32 12.45
C MET A 69 -0.67 10.89 13.84
N SER A 70 0.63 10.76 14.04
CA SER A 70 1.25 10.42 15.33
C SER A 70 0.92 11.48 16.39
N ASP A 71 1.15 12.75 16.08
CA ASP A 71 0.84 13.88 16.97
C ASP A 71 -0.64 13.92 17.33
N LYS A 72 -1.52 13.63 16.37
CA LYS A 72 -2.97 13.61 16.57
C LYS A 72 -3.41 12.44 17.44
N LEU A 73 -2.88 11.24 17.22
CA LEU A 73 -3.16 10.08 18.08
C LEU A 73 -2.70 10.33 19.52
N PHE A 74 -1.54 10.97 19.71
CA PHE A 74 -1.07 11.38 21.04
C PHE A 74 -2.05 12.35 21.71
N GLN A 75 -2.44 13.43 21.02
CA GLN A 75 -3.40 14.41 21.54
C GLN A 75 -4.76 13.80 21.85
N ALA A 76 -5.28 12.96 20.94
CA ALA A 76 -6.52 12.24 21.14
C ALA A 76 -6.45 11.34 22.36
N ASN A 77 -5.31 10.70 22.61
CA ASN A 77 -5.14 9.87 23.78
C ASN A 77 -5.15 10.70 25.06
N VAL A 78 -4.39 11.79 25.12
CA VAL A 78 -4.35 12.66 26.33
C VAL A 78 -5.74 13.22 26.65
N ARG A 79 -6.46 13.71 25.63
CA ARG A 79 -7.75 14.40 25.80
C ARG A 79 -8.96 13.48 25.73
N LYS A 80 -8.77 12.22 25.32
CA LYS A 80 -9.84 11.27 24.96
C LYS A 80 -10.81 11.90 23.95
N ASP A 81 -10.24 12.58 22.95
CA ASP A 81 -10.96 13.29 21.91
C ASP A 81 -11.32 12.34 20.75
N ILE A 82 -12.61 12.08 20.60
CA ILE A 82 -13.16 11.21 19.55
C ILE A 82 -13.01 11.84 18.17
N GLU A 83 -13.20 13.15 18.04
CA GLU A 83 -13.17 13.83 16.74
C GLU A 83 -11.76 13.73 16.14
N THR A 84 -10.73 13.91 16.97
CA THR A 84 -9.34 13.72 16.54
C THR A 84 -9.07 12.26 16.13
N CYS A 85 -9.62 11.26 16.83
CA CYS A 85 -9.52 9.86 16.40
C CYS A 85 -10.18 9.62 15.04
N GLU A 86 -11.37 10.17 14.82
CA GLU A 86 -12.12 10.05 13.56
C GLU A 86 -11.40 10.74 12.40
N GLU A 87 -10.72 11.86 12.65
CA GLU A 87 -9.84 12.52 11.69
C GLU A 87 -8.73 11.59 11.21
N VAL A 88 -7.97 10.99 12.14
CA VAL A 88 -6.88 10.06 11.82
C VAL A 88 -7.41 8.80 11.12
N LEU A 89 -8.58 8.30 11.54
CA LEU A 89 -9.24 7.16 10.90
C LEU A 89 -9.56 7.45 9.43
N LYS A 90 -10.10 8.63 9.14
CA LYS A 90 -10.42 9.05 7.77
C LYS A 90 -9.16 9.14 6.90
N ILE A 91 -8.07 9.69 7.44
CA ILE A 91 -6.78 9.74 6.74
C ILE A 91 -6.27 8.31 6.45
N THR A 92 -6.26 7.46 7.48
CA THR A 92 -5.83 6.06 7.38
C THR A 92 -6.57 5.31 6.27
N ASN A 93 -7.90 5.41 6.25
CA ASN A 93 -8.72 4.73 5.25
C ASN A 93 -8.43 5.22 3.83
N ARG A 94 -8.24 6.53 3.61
CA ARG A 94 -7.89 7.06 2.29
C ARG A 94 -6.54 6.52 1.79
N ILE A 95 -5.55 6.41 2.66
CA ILE A 95 -4.24 5.86 2.30
C ILE A 95 -4.36 4.35 2.01
N ALA A 96 -5.09 3.62 2.85
CA ALA A 96 -5.32 2.18 2.67
C ALA A 96 -6.04 1.88 1.34
N ASP A 97 -7.06 2.66 0.99
CA ASP A 97 -7.77 2.54 -0.28
C ASP A 97 -6.83 2.78 -1.47
N GLY A 98 -6.01 3.83 -1.41
CA GLY A 98 -4.98 4.10 -2.42
C GLY A 98 -3.98 2.95 -2.56
N TRP A 99 -3.58 2.34 -1.44
CA TRP A 99 -2.69 1.16 -1.44
C TRP A 99 -3.34 -0.05 -2.12
N ILE A 100 -4.60 -0.36 -1.78
CA ILE A 100 -5.37 -1.45 -2.39
C ILE A 100 -5.51 -1.25 -3.91
N GLN A 101 -5.82 -0.02 -4.34
CA GLN A 101 -5.93 0.33 -5.76
C GLN A 101 -4.60 0.17 -6.51
N SER A 102 -3.49 0.57 -5.89
CA SER A 102 -2.15 0.36 -6.46
C SER A 102 -1.84 -1.13 -6.65
N MET A 103 -2.11 -1.96 -5.63
CA MET A 103 -1.93 -3.41 -5.71
C MET A 103 -2.79 -4.06 -6.81
N ALA A 104 -4.02 -3.58 -7.01
CA ALA A 104 -4.91 -4.07 -8.08
C ALA A 104 -4.39 -3.68 -9.48
N SER A 105 -3.94 -2.43 -9.64
CA SER A 105 -3.37 -1.92 -10.89
C SER A 105 -2.09 -2.68 -11.31
N HIS A 106 -1.22 -3.01 -10.35
CA HIS A 106 -0.04 -3.84 -10.60
C HIS A 106 -0.38 -5.27 -11.08
N LYS A 107 -1.47 -5.87 -10.60
CA LYS A 107 -1.94 -7.21 -11.05
C LYS A 107 -2.50 -7.18 -12.48
N SER A 108 -3.18 -6.12 -12.87
CA SER A 108 -3.70 -5.97 -14.25
C SER A 108 -2.59 -5.62 -15.24
N GLY A 109 -1.67 -4.74 -14.87
CA GLY A 109 -0.50 -4.39 -15.68
C GLY A 109 0.46 -5.56 -15.89
N SER A 110 0.65 -6.43 -14.89
CA SER A 110 1.53 -7.60 -15.04
C SER A 110 0.98 -8.64 -16.02
N LYS A 111 -0.34 -8.84 -16.08
CA LYS A 111 -0.96 -9.78 -17.04
C LYS A 111 -0.88 -9.27 -18.47
N LEU A 112 -1.15 -7.98 -18.69
CA LEU A 112 -1.06 -7.35 -20.01
C LEU A 112 0.39 -7.33 -20.51
N ASN A 113 1.35 -6.96 -19.66
CA ASN A 113 2.78 -6.96 -20.02
C ASN A 113 3.31 -8.38 -20.27
N GLN A 114 2.83 -9.40 -19.55
CA GLN A 114 3.17 -10.80 -19.85
C GLN A 114 2.54 -11.29 -21.15
N ALA A 115 1.31 -10.87 -21.47
CA ALA A 115 0.65 -11.19 -22.73
C ALA A 115 1.32 -10.52 -23.93
N ILE A 116 1.72 -9.25 -23.79
CA ILE A 116 2.49 -8.51 -24.79
C ILE A 116 3.88 -9.13 -24.99
N LYS A 117 4.58 -9.48 -23.91
CA LYS A 117 5.90 -10.14 -24.00
C LYS A 117 5.81 -11.54 -24.62
N LYS A 118 4.75 -12.30 -24.33
CA LYS A 118 4.48 -13.57 -25.03
C LYS A 118 4.20 -13.34 -26.51
N LYS A 119 3.34 -12.39 -26.87
CA LYS A 119 2.99 -12.09 -28.26
C LYS A 119 4.20 -11.63 -29.09
N SER A 120 5.01 -10.70 -28.57
CA SER A 120 6.27 -10.26 -29.19
C SER A 120 7.25 -11.42 -29.40
N SER A 121 7.36 -12.32 -28.42
CA SER A 121 8.22 -13.52 -28.54
C SER A 121 7.73 -14.53 -29.59
N TYR A 122 6.42 -14.64 -29.85
CA TYR A 122 5.91 -15.49 -30.92
C TYR A 122 6.10 -14.87 -32.31
N GLU A 123 5.91 -13.55 -32.42
CA GLU A 123 6.12 -12.79 -33.67
C GLU A 123 7.60 -12.83 -34.10
N GLU A 124 8.54 -12.64 -33.15
CA GLU A 124 9.99 -12.77 -33.41
C GLU A 124 10.39 -14.18 -33.86
N GLN A 125 9.77 -15.23 -33.30
CA GLN A 125 10.02 -16.62 -33.70
C GLN A 125 9.46 -16.92 -35.09
N LEU A 126 8.29 -16.38 -35.43
CA LEU A 126 7.68 -16.53 -36.75
C LEU A 126 8.51 -15.81 -37.83
N ASP A 127 8.99 -14.60 -37.55
CA ASP A 127 9.85 -13.85 -38.47
C ASP A 127 11.18 -14.55 -38.71
N PHE A 128 11.82 -15.06 -37.65
CA PHE A 128 13.04 -15.87 -37.76
C PHE A 128 12.84 -17.16 -38.58
N ASN A 129 11.70 -17.83 -38.43
CA ASN A 129 11.39 -19.04 -39.20
C ASN A 129 11.10 -18.72 -40.68
N MET A 130 10.37 -17.64 -40.97
CA MET A 130 10.10 -17.19 -42.34
C MET A 130 11.36 -16.71 -43.08
N GLU A 131 12.32 -16.12 -42.37
CA GLU A 131 13.59 -15.66 -42.93
C GLU A 131 14.50 -16.84 -43.28
N ASN A 132 14.50 -17.90 -42.45
CA ASN A 132 15.22 -19.14 -42.72
C ASN A 132 14.59 -19.96 -43.87
N ASP A 133 13.26 -19.96 -44.02
CA ASP A 133 12.58 -20.62 -45.15
C ASP A 133 12.90 -19.95 -46.50
N LYS A 134 13.05 -18.62 -46.52
CA LYS A 134 13.50 -17.88 -47.71
C LYS A 134 14.97 -18.14 -48.05
N ALA A 135 15.82 -18.39 -47.05
CA ALA A 135 17.23 -18.75 -47.25
C ALA A 135 17.41 -20.19 -47.77
N GLY A 136 16.52 -21.11 -47.38
CA GLY A 136 16.50 -22.50 -47.85
C GLY A 136 16.19 -22.67 -49.34
N TYR A 137 15.38 -21.76 -49.93
CA TYR A 137 15.03 -21.81 -51.35
C TYR A 137 16.15 -21.38 -52.32
N LYS A 138 17.25 -20.80 -51.83
CA LYS A 138 18.39 -20.35 -52.67
C LYS A 138 19.52 -21.37 -52.84
N LYS A 139 19.39 -22.59 -52.31
CA LYS A 139 20.45 -23.62 -52.35
C LYS A 139 20.19 -24.81 -53.28
N SER A 140 19.22 -24.69 -54.18
CA SER A 140 18.85 -25.74 -55.13
C SER A 140 18.74 -25.21 -56.56
N ILE A 141 19.82 -24.66 -57.10
CA ILE A 141 20.12 -24.62 -58.55
C ILE A 141 21.63 -24.75 -58.72
#